data_AF-A0AAV3UJI0-F1
#
_entry.id   AF-A0AAV3UJI0-F1
#
_cell.length_a   1.000
_cell.length_b   1.000
_cell.length_c   1.000
_cell.angle_alpha   90.00
_cell.angle_beta   90.00
_cell.angle_gamma   90.00
#
_symmetry.space_group_name_H-M   'P 1'
#
loop_
_entity.id
_entity.type
_entity.pdbx_description
1 polymer ?
#
loop_
_entity_poly.entity_id
_entity_poly.type
_entity_poly.pdbx_seq_one_letter_code
_entity_poly.pdbx_strand_id
1 'polypeptide(L)' 'MLEEAGLIEVKQDGRVRRCHLDAAPLSAAFGWLTRYRVLWEDRLDTLVNHLENEDQ' A
#
# COMPACT_ATOMS: atom_id res chain seq x y z
N MET A 1 -14.96 -6.05 -10.14
CA MET A 1 -14.22 -5.09 -9.27
C MET A 1 -13.00 -5.68 -8.53
N LEU A 2 -13.01 -6.86 -7.87
CA LEU A 2 -11.76 -7.44 -7.31
C LEU A 2 -11.09 -8.46 -8.24
N GLU A 3 -11.88 -9.30 -8.90
CA GLU A 3 -11.43 -10.24 -9.94
C GLU A 3 -10.83 -9.49 -11.15
N GLU A 4 -11.50 -8.41 -11.60
CA GLU A 4 -10.99 -7.49 -12.63
C GLU A 4 -9.68 -6.79 -12.26
N ALA A 5 -9.47 -6.52 -10.96
CA ALA A 5 -8.23 -5.94 -10.47
C ALA A 5 -7.11 -6.99 -10.30
N GLY A 6 -7.39 -8.26 -10.63
CA GLY A 6 -6.48 -9.39 -10.46
C GLY A 6 -6.28 -9.81 -9.00
N LEU A 7 -6.99 -9.19 -8.05
CA LEU A 7 -6.78 -9.40 -6.61
C LEU A 7 -7.40 -10.70 -6.10
N ILE A 8 -8.33 -11.27 -6.86
CA ILE A 8 -8.98 -12.52 -6.51
C ILE A 8 -9.08 -13.39 -7.76
N GLU A 9 -8.61 -14.63 -7.66
CA GLU A 9 -8.91 -15.67 -8.63
C GLU A 9 -10.18 -16.40 -8.20
N VAL A 10 -11.17 -16.49 -9.09
CA VAL A 10 -12.41 -17.21 -8.82
C VAL A 10 -12.51 -18.46 -9.68
N LYS A 11 -12.61 -19.62 -9.04
CA LYS A 11 -12.82 -20.91 -9.71
C LYS A 11 -14.17 -21.49 -9.34
N GLN A 12 -14.96 -21.86 -10.34
CA GLN A 12 -16.23 -22.56 -10.13
C GLN A 12 -15.98 -24.06 -9.91
N ASP A 13 -16.56 -24.61 -8.85
CA ASP A 13 -16.64 -26.04 -8.59
C ASP A 13 -18.10 -26.44 -8.34
N GLY A 14 -18.74 -26.91 -9.42
CA GLY A 14 -20.17 -27.19 -9.43
C GLY A 14 -21.00 -25.96 -9.08
N ARG A 15 -21.66 -25.99 -7.91
CA ARG A 15 -22.47 -24.87 -7.38
C ARG A 15 -21.68 -23.92 -6.47
N VAL A 16 -20.43 -24.24 -6.15
CA VAL A 16 -19.59 -23.46 -5.23
C VAL A 16 -18.60 -22.60 -6.03
N ARG A 17 -18.48 -21.32 -5.68
CA ARG A 17 -17.37 -20.47 -6.15
C ARG A 17 -16.28 -20.48 -5.08
N ARG A 18 -15.08 -20.94 -5.44
CA ARG A 18 -13.88 -20.80 -4.61
C ARG A 18 -13.15 -19.53 -5.01
N CYS A 19 -12.87 -18.68 -4.04
CA CYS A 19 -12.13 -17.44 -4.23
C CYS A 19 -10.77 -17.57 -3.55
N HIS A 20 -9.70 -17.28 -4.29
CA HIS A 20 -8.33 -17.22 -3.77
C HIS A 20 -7.83 -15.77 -3.86
N LEU A 21 -7.23 -15.26 -2.79
CA LEU A 21 -6.66 -13.91 -2.77
C LEU A 21 -5.28 -13.92 -3.41
N ASP A 22 -5.06 -13.04 -4.39
CA ASP A 22 -3.75 -12.77 -4.96
C ASP A 22 -3.30 -11.35 -4.56
N ALA A 23 -2.22 -11.28 -3.79
CA ALA A 23 -1.64 -10.01 -3.35
C ALA A 23 -0.63 -9.44 -4.36
N ALA A 24 -0.21 -10.20 -5.37
CA ALA A 24 0.79 -9.76 -6.35
C ALA A 24 0.44 -8.43 -7.04
N PRO A 25 -0.82 -8.17 -7.45
CA PRO A 25 -1.19 -6.89 -8.07
C PRO A 25 -1.04 -5.68 -7.13
N LEU A 26 -1.04 -5.88 -5.80
CA LEU A 26 -0.84 -4.80 -4.83
C LEU A 26 0.63 -4.37 -4.72
N SER A 27 1.58 -5.17 -5.20
CA SER A 27 3.01 -4.89 -5.04
C SER A 27 3.41 -3.54 -5.65
N ALA A 28 2.86 -3.19 -6.82
CA ALA A 28 3.14 -1.91 -7.48
C ALA A 28 2.61 -0.71 -6.68
N ALA A 29 1.39 -0.82 -6.16
CA ALA A 29 0.79 0.21 -5.31
C ALA A 29 1.58 0.37 -4.00
N PHE A 30 2.00 -0.75 -3.40
CA PHE A 30 2.81 -0.75 -2.19
C PHE A 30 4.16 -0.08 -2.43
N GLY A 31 4.85 -0.40 -3.53
CA GLY A 31 6.12 0.24 -3.89
C GLY A 31 5.98 1.75 -4.16
N TRP A 32 4.87 2.19 -4.74
CA TRP A 32 4.56 3.62 -4.85
C TRP A 32 4.38 4.24 -3.46
N LEU A 33 3.54 3.67 -2.59
CA LEU A 33 3.31 4.15 -1.23
C LEU A 33 4.61 4.26 -0.40
N THR A 34 5.48 3.25 -0.48
CA THR A 34 6.77 3.24 0.24
C THR A 34 7.64 4.44 -0.16
N ARG A 35 7.68 4.81 -1.44
CA ARG A 35 8.46 5.98 -1.89
C ARG A 35 7.94 7.29 -1.30
N TYR A 36 6.63 7.45 -1.23
CA TYR A 36 6.03 8.64 -0.62
C TYR A 36 6.21 8.67 0.89
N ARG A 37 6.13 7.50 1.54
CA ARG A 37 6.38 7.37 2.96
C ARG A 37 7.77 7.92 3.34
N VAL A 38 8.82 7.50 2.63
CA VAL A 38 10.19 7.98 2.88
C VAL A 38 10.29 9.50 2.70
N LEU A 39 9.68 10.03 1.63
CA LEU A 39 9.68 11.48 1.37
C LEU A 39 9.00 12.27 2.50
N TRP A 40 7.89 11.76 3.03
CA TRP A 40 7.16 12.44 4.09
C TRP A 40 7.85 12.31 5.44
N GLU A 41 8.41 11.14 5.76
CA GLU A 41 9.20 10.95 6.97
C GLU A 41 10.38 11.96 7.01
N ASP A 42 11.15 12.07 5.92
CA ASP A 42 12.26 13.03 5.83
C ASP A 42 11.83 14.50 6.02
N ARG A 43 10.71 14.90 5.41
CA ARG A 43 10.15 16.25 5.57
C ARG A 43 9.65 16.52 6.98
N LEU A 44 9.02 15.53 7.60
CA LEU A 44 8.49 15.64 8.95
C LEU A 44 9.64 15.69 9.96
N ASP A 45 10.68 14.88 9.78
CA ASP A 45 11.89 14.91 10.63
C ASP A 45 12.58 16.28 10.54
N THR A 46 12.68 16.85 9.33
CA THR A 46 13.22 18.20 9.14
C THR A 46 12.38 19.26 9.86
N LEU A 47 11.05 19.14 9.79
CA LEU A 47 10.13 20.05 10.47
C LEU A 47 10.28 19.95 12.00
N VAL A 48 10.36 18.73 12.54
CA VAL A 48 10.58 18.49 13.97
C VAL A 48 11.88 19.16 14.42
N ASN A 49 12.99 18.90 13.71
CA ASN A 49 14.28 19.53 14.00
C ASN A 49 14.19 21.06 13.97
N HIS A 50 13.48 21.65 13.01
CA HIS A 50 13.36 23.10 12.94
C HIS A 50 12.63 23.68 14.16
N LEU A 51 11.52 23.06 14.57
CA LEU A 51 10.73 23.50 15.73
C LEU A 51 11.51 23.35 17.04
N GLU A 52 12.21 22.23 17.23
CA GLU A 52 13.03 22.01 18.43
C GLU A 52 14.19 23.03 18.56
N ASN A 53 14.73 23.50 17.43
CA ASN A 53 15.78 24.50 17.40
C ASN A 53 15.25 25.95 17.56
N GLU A 54 13.97 26.21 17.31
CA GLU A 54 13.36 27.54 17.52
C GLU A 54 12.90 27.77 18.98
N ASP A 55 12.69 26.70 19.74
CA ASP A 55 12.29 26.74 21.16
C ASP A 55 13.48 26.90 22.15
N GLN A 56 14.72 27.06 21.65
CA GLN A 56 15.95 27.23 22.45
C GLN A 56 16.57 28.63 22.33
#